data_AF-A0A6J6C7S9-F1
#
_entry.id   AF-A0A6J6C7S9-F1
#
_cell.length_a   1.000
_cell.length_b   1.000
_cell.length_c   1.000
_cell.angle_alpha   90.00
_cell.angle_beta   90.00
_cell.angle_gamma   90.00
#
_symmetry.space_group_name_H-M   'P 1'
#
loop_
_entity.id
_entity.type
_entity.pdbx_description
1 polymer ?
#
loop_
_entity_poly.entity_id
_entity_poly.type
_entity_poly.pdbx_seq_one_letter_code
_entity_poly.pdbx_strand_id
1 'polypeptide(L)' 'MGGLNYQVEHHLFPSMARPNLRKAHAIVLEYCKEHSIPLVEMNLLSSYAVVMRYLNDVGLSKNSDPFVCPMVATLRPRS' A
#
# COMPACT_ATOMS: atom_id res chain seq x y z
N MET A 1 2.23 3.91 -18.14
CA MET A 1 0.93 3.45 -17.60
C MET A 1 0.95 3.56 -16.08
N GLY A 2 -0.15 4.00 -15.46
CA GLY A 2 -0.41 3.79 -14.03
C GLY A 2 -0.72 5.03 -13.20
N GLY A 3 0.18 5.99 -13.08
CA GLY A 3 0.02 7.10 -12.10
C GLY A 3 0.02 6.66 -10.63
N LEU A 4 0.19 5.36 -10.36
CA LEU A 4 0.25 4.76 -9.02
C LEU A 4 1.47 5.23 -8.21
N ASN A 5 2.55 5.60 -8.89
CA ASN A 5 3.76 6.13 -8.24
C ASN A 5 3.59 7.56 -7.72
N TYR A 6 2.49 8.24 -8.03
CA TYR A 6 2.24 9.62 -7.63
C TYR A 6 0.96 9.77 -6.79
N GLN A 7 0.59 8.72 -6.05
CA GLN A 7 -0.62 8.77 -5.23
C GLN A 7 -0.48 9.77 -4.10
N VAL A 8 0.69 9.91 -3.47
CA VAL A 8 0.89 10.89 -2.40
C VAL A 8 0.63 12.30 -2.95
N GLU A 9 1.21 12.66 -4.09
CA GLU A 9 1.02 13.96 -4.73
C GLU A 9 -0.42 14.17 -5.19
N HIS A 10 -1.08 13.11 -5.67
CA HIS A 10 -2.48 13.19 -6.05
C HIS A 10 -3.38 13.53 -4.86
N HIS A 11 -3.11 12.97 -3.68
CA HIS A 11 -3.88 13.26 -2.47
C HIS A 11 -3.49 14.61 -1.84
N LEU A 12 -2.23 15.03 -1.95
CA LEU A 12 -1.78 16.36 -1.51
C LEU A 12 -2.30 17.49 -2.42
N PHE A 13 -2.40 17.24 -3.72
CA PHE A 13 -2.78 18.23 -4.73
C PHE A 13 -3.87 17.69 -5.67
N PRO A 14 -5.11 17.48 -5.17
CA PRO A 14 -6.18 16.83 -5.93
C PRO A 14 -6.57 17.55 -7.22
N SER A 15 -6.42 18.88 -7.26
CA SER A 15 -6.71 19.71 -8.42
C SER A 15 -5.54 19.83 -9.42
N MET A 16 -4.37 19.26 -9.12
CA MET A 16 -3.20 19.36 -9.98
C MET A 16 -3.32 18.42 -11.19
N ALA A 17 -3.02 18.94 -12.38
CA ALA A 17 -2.96 18.14 -13.59
C ALA A 17 -1.90 17.03 -13.48
N ARG A 18 -2.25 15.81 -13.88
CA ARG A 18 -1.41 14.59 -13.76
C ARG A 18 0.03 14.75 -14.31
N PRO A 19 0.29 15.45 -15.42
CA PRO A 19 1.67 15.66 -15.91
C PRO A 19 2.57 16.41 -14.92
N ASN A 20 1.99 17.27 -14.07
CA ASN A 20 2.73 18.06 -13.09
C ASN A 20 3.07 17.28 -11.81
N LEU A 21 2.42 16.13 -11.57
CA LEU A 21 2.68 15.32 -10.38
C LEU A 21 4.13 14.85 -10.29
N ARG A 22 4.81 14.61 -11.43
CA ARG A 22 6.24 14.28 -11.43
C ARG A 22 7.10 15.41 -10.84
N LYS A 23 6.74 16.67 -11.12
CA LYS A 23 7.46 17.83 -10.58
C LYS A 23 7.15 18.00 -9.10
N ALA A 24 5.89 17.85 -8.72
CA ALA A 24 5.46 17.87 -7.32
C ALA A 24 6.17 16.78 -6.50
N HIS A 25 6.32 15.58 -7.05
CA HIS A 25 7.00 14.47 -6.39
C HIS A 25 8.44 14.79 -6.02
N ALA A 26 9.19 15.44 -6.91
CA ALA A 26 10.57 15.86 -6.60
C ALA A 26 10.61 16.82 -5.40
N ILE A 27 9.63 17.74 -5.30
CA ILE A 27 9.53 18.69 -4.18
C ILE A 27 9.13 17.95 -2.89
N VAL A 28 8.14 17.06 -2.95
CA VAL A 28 7.67 16.26 -1.80
C VAL A 28 8.79 15.38 -1.26
N LEU A 29 9.57 14.73 -2.14
CA LEU A 29 10.71 13.91 -1.75
C LEU A 29 11.75 14.71 -0.96
N GLU A 30 12.14 15.89 -1.43
CA GLU A 30 13.12 16.73 -0.74
C GLU A 30 12.58 17.23 0.60
N TYR A 31 11.31 17.65 0.65
CA TYR A 31 10.65 18.03 1.89
C TYR A 31 10.63 16.87 2.91
N CYS A 32 10.26 15.67 2.47
CA CYS A 32 10.26 14.49 3.33
C CYS A 32 11.66 14.16 3.86
N LYS A 33 12.72 14.28 3.03
CA LYS A 33 14.10 14.09 3.48
C LYS A 33 14.52 15.12 4.53
N GLU A 34 14.23 16.40 4.30
CA GLU A 34 14.58 17.48 5.22
C GLU A 34 13.93 17.28 6.60
N HIS A 35 12.67 16.84 6.61
CA HIS A 35 11.91 16.62 7.84
C HIS A 35 12.02 15.20 8.41
N SER A 36 12.88 14.34 7.85
CA SER A 36 13.01 12.93 8.25
C SER A 36 11.68 12.15 8.23
N ILE A 37 10.80 12.49 7.28
CA ILE A 37 9.51 11.83 7.06
C ILE A 37 9.74 10.64 6.10
N PRO A 38 9.40 9.40 6.49
CA PRO A 38 9.49 8.25 5.59
C PRO A 38 8.49 8.40 4.44
N LEU A 39 8.99 8.56 3.22
CA LEU A 39 8.18 8.48 2.00
C LEU A 39 8.21 7.04 1.47
N VAL A 40 7.04 6.40 1.37
CA VAL A 40 6.91 5.05 0.83
C VAL A 40 6.37 5.12 -0.59
N GLU A 41 7.22 4.77 -1.55
CA GLU A 41 6.84 4.64 -2.95
C GLU A 41 6.72 3.17 -3.34
N MET A 42 5.64 2.80 -4.03
CA MET A 42 5.48 1.48 -4.62
C MET A 42 5.45 1.59 -6.13
N ASN A 43 6.37 0.89 -6.80
CA ASN A 43 6.27 0.70 -8.23
C ASN A 43 5.21 -0.36 -8.57
N LEU A 44 4.83 -0.43 -9.85
CA LEU A 44 3.77 -1.33 -10.32
C LEU A 44 4.06 -2.80 -9.99
N LEU A 45 5.30 -3.27 -10.19
CA LEU A 45 5.70 -4.64 -9.92
C LEU A 45 5.65 -4.96 -8.42
N SER A 46 6.16 -4.06 -7.58
CA SER A 46 6.09 -4.18 -6.11
C SER A 46 4.64 -4.27 -5.64
N SER A 47 3.77 -3.41 -6.17
CA SER A 47 2.35 -3.41 -5.82
C SER A 47 1.68 -4.74 -6.22
N TYR A 48 1.99 -5.26 -7.42
CA TYR A 48 1.46 -6.52 -7.91
C TYR A 48 1.98 -7.71 -7.09
N ALA A 49 3.26 -7.71 -6.73
CA ALA A 49 3.86 -8.74 -5.88
C ALA A 49 3.23 -8.78 -4.48
N VAL A 50 2.94 -7.62 -3.89
CA VAL A 50 2.24 -7.52 -2.59
C VAL A 50 0.83 -8.09 -2.71
N VAL A 51 0.07 -7.70 -3.74
CA VAL A 51 -1.29 -8.19 -3.97
C VAL A 51 -1.29 -9.71 -4.18
N MET A 52 -0.42 -10.24 -5.04
CA MET A 52 -0.32 -11.67 -5.30
C MET A 52 0.12 -12.46 -4.06
N ARG A 53 1.06 -11.93 -3.28
CA ARG A 53 1.45 -12.55 -1.99
C ARG A 53 0.26 -12.63 -1.05
N TYR A 54 -0.52 -11.55 -0.93
CA TYR A 54 -1.69 -11.51 -0.07
C TYR A 54 -2.77 -12.49 -0.55
N LEU A 55 -3.08 -12.50 -1.85
CA LEU A 55 -4.03 -13.44 -2.44
C LEU A 55 -3.60 -14.90 -2.25
N ASN A 56 -2.31 -15.20 -2.36
CA ASN A 56 -1.78 -16.52 -2.06
C ASN A 56 -1.90 -16.88 -0.58
N ASP A 57 -1.66 -15.93 0.34
CA ASP A 57 -1.77 -16.16 1.78
C ASP A 57 -3.21 -16.48 2.20
N VAL A 58 -4.20 -15.75 1.67
CA VAL A 58 -5.63 -16.00 1.96
C VAL A 58 -6.22 -17.15 1.14
N GLY A 59 -5.75 -17.36 -0.10
CA GLY A 59 -6.30 -18.33 -1.04
C GLY A 59 -5.72 -19.75 -0.95
N LEU A 60 -4.44 -19.89 -0.60
CA LEU A 60 -3.76 -21.19 -0.53
C LEU A 60 -3.85 -21.84 0.87
N SER A 61 -5.02 -21.77 1.51
CA SER A 61 -5.35 -22.62 2.67
C SER A 61 -4.62 -22.37 4.00
N LYS A 62 -4.14 -21.15 4.30
CA LYS A 62 -3.85 -20.82 5.72
C LYS A 62 -5.10 -20.79 6.61
N ASN A 63 -6.30 -21.01 6.05
CA ASN A 63 -7.57 -21.21 6.75
C ASN A 63 -7.84 -20.17 7.87
N SER A 64 -7.25 -18.98 7.74
CA SER A 64 -7.64 -17.82 8.51
C SER A 64 -8.78 -17.22 7.73
N ASP A 65 -10.00 -17.69 8.01
CA ASP A 65 -11.20 -16.98 7.59
C ASP A 65 -11.01 -15.49 7.96
N PRO A 66 -10.96 -14.57 6.98
CA PRO A 66 -10.71 -13.16 7.26
C PRO A 66 -11.81 -12.51 8.13
N PHE A 67 -12.95 -13.18 8.28
CA PHE A 67 -14.03 -12.78 9.17
C PHE A 67 -13.94 -13.41 10.57
N VAL A 68 -12.97 -14.29 10.80
CA VAL A 68 -12.70 -14.87 12.12
C VAL A 68 -11.58 -14.12 12.82
N CYS A 69 -11.89 -13.60 14.00
CA CYS A 69 -10.88 -13.02 14.89
C CYS A 69 -9.84 -14.10 15.29
N PRO A 70 -8.53 -13.89 15.03
CA PRO A 70 -7.48 -14.87 15.34
C PRO A 70 -7.45 -15.29 16.81
N MET A 71 -7.77 -14.35 17.71
CA MET A 71 -7.89 -14.61 19.16
C MET A 71 -8.99 -15.63 19.45
N VAL A 72 -10.16 -15.50 18.81
CA VAL A 72 -11.30 -16.41 19.01
C VAL A 72 -11.00 -17.79 18.41
N ALA A 73 -10.30 -17.85 17.27
CA ALA A 73 -9.87 -19.11 16.67
C ALA A 73 -8.94 -19.92 17.59
N THR A 74 -8.11 -19.24 18.39
CA THR A 74 -7.16 -19.89 19.30
C THR A 74 -7.83 -20.38 20.59
N LEU A 75 -8.90 -19.70 21.03
CA LEU A 75 -9.60 -20.00 22.29
C LEU A 75 -10.80 -20.95 22.11
N ARG A 76 -11.17 -21.30 20.87
CA ARG A 76 -12.31 -22.20 20.61
C ARG A 76 -11.96 -23.62 21.08
N PRO A 77 -12.71 -24.20 22.04
CA PRO A 77 -12.51 -25.58 22.45
C PRO A 77 -12.75 -26.49 21.25
N ARG A 78 -11.81 -27.40 20.97
CA ARG A 78 -12.03 -28.47 19.99
C ARG A 78 -12.88 -29.54 20.69
N SER A 79 -14.17 -29.60 20.39
CA SER A 79 -14.99 -30.79 20.66
C SER A 79 -14.53 -31.95 19.79
#